data_AF-A0A2N0AG50-F1
#
_entry.id   AF-A0A2N0AG50-F1
#
_cell.length_a   1.000
_cell.length_b   1.000
_cell.length_c   1.000
_cell.angle_alpha   90.00
_cell.angle_beta   90.00
_cell.angle_gamma   90.00
#
_symmetry.space_group_name_H-M   'P 1'
#
loop_
_entity.id
_entity.type
_entity.pdbx_description
1 polymer ?
#
loop_
_entity_poly.entity_id
_entity_poly.type
_entity_poly.pdbx_seq_one_letter_code
_entity_poly.pdbx_strand_id
1 'polypeptide(L)'
;MDEKQTKHRKKGGIKSAFEDLVAKLVAYGEVMAIYIQKNLQIYIRNLVLSSVWVFTSIFLIFLGLSYVSYGIFLSIQKFFASGDPILASFGTGFGFLIFAILFLSLVLKKR
;
A
#
# COMPACT_ATOMS: atom_id res chain seq x y z
N MET A 1 41.96 -36.67 -53.43
CA MET A 1 40.51 -36.37 -53.37
C MET A 1 40.35 -35.08 -52.60
N ASP A 2 40.19 -33.98 -53.34
CA ASP A 2 40.07 -32.62 -52.80
C ASP A 2 38.65 -32.38 -52.27
N GLU A 3 38.46 -32.46 -50.95
CA GLU A 3 37.29 -31.89 -50.31
C GLU A 3 37.52 -30.40 -50.07
N LYS A 4 37.23 -29.60 -51.09
CA LYS A 4 37.01 -28.16 -50.95
C LYS A 4 35.81 -27.94 -50.04
N GLN A 5 36.04 -27.83 -48.73
CA GLN A 5 35.10 -27.19 -47.83
C GLN A 5 35.01 -25.72 -48.22
N THR A 6 34.01 -25.40 -49.04
CA THR A 6 33.51 -24.05 -49.28
C THR A 6 32.96 -23.53 -47.97
N LYS A 7 33.88 -23.04 -47.13
CA LYS A 7 33.61 -22.17 -46.00
C LYS A 7 32.90 -20.96 -46.58
N HIS A 8 31.57 -20.99 -46.58
CA HIS A 8 30.69 -19.90 -47.00
C HIS A 8 30.97 -18.71 -46.09
N ARG A 9 32.00 -17.93 -46.45
CA ARG A 9 32.40 -16.73 -45.76
C ARG A 9 31.29 -15.72 -46.03
N LYS A 10 30.31 -15.65 -45.12
CA LYS A 10 29.23 -14.66 -45.16
C LYS A 10 29.89 -13.28 -45.21
N LYS A 11 29.96 -12.69 -46.41
CA LYS A 11 30.27 -11.27 -46.62
C LYS A 11 29.04 -10.47 -46.18
N GLY A 12 28.77 -10.46 -44.88
CA GLY A 12 27.92 -9.46 -44.25
C GLY A 12 28.86 -8.37 -43.76
N GLY A 13 28.84 -7.20 -44.39
CA GLY A 13 29.66 -6.06 -43.96
C GLY A 13 29.25 -5.57 -42.56
N ILE A 14 29.91 -4.50 -42.08
CA ILE A 14 29.60 -3.80 -40.82
C ILE A 14 28.09 -3.60 -40.61
N LYS A 15 27.35 -3.38 -41.70
CA LYS A 15 25.88 -3.29 -41.73
C LYS A 15 25.16 -4.52 -41.18
N SER A 16 25.56 -5.73 -41.57
CA SER A 16 24.95 -6.98 -41.07
C SER A 16 25.29 -7.24 -39.60
N ALA A 17 26.49 -6.86 -39.15
CA ALA A 17 26.86 -6.94 -37.74
C ALA A 17 26.07 -5.93 -36.89
N PHE A 18 25.77 -4.75 -37.45
CA PHE A 18 24.95 -3.73 -36.80
C PHE A 18 23.47 -4.15 -36.70
N GLU A 19 22.91 -4.70 -37.78
CA GLU A 19 21.55 -5.26 -37.78
C GLU A 19 21.42 -6.39 -36.74
N ASP A 20 22.42 -7.28 -36.64
CA ASP A 20 22.43 -8.37 -35.66
C ASP A 20 22.60 -7.85 -34.21
N LEU A 21 23.31 -6.74 -34.02
CA LEU A 21 23.46 -6.08 -32.73
C LEU A 21 22.16 -5.40 -32.28
N VAL A 22 21.48 -4.69 -33.18
CA VAL A 22 20.17 -4.09 -32.92
C VAL A 22 19.13 -5.16 -32.59
N ALA A 23 19.11 -6.27 -33.34
CA ALA A 23 18.21 -7.39 -33.07
C ALA A 23 18.41 -7.98 -31.67
N LYS A 24 19.67 -8.15 -31.22
CA LYS A 24 19.98 -8.62 -29.86
C LYS A 24 19.58 -7.60 -28.80
N LEU A 25 19.71 -6.31 -29.07
CA LEU A 25 19.36 -5.24 -28.15
C LEU A 25 17.83 -5.16 -27.94
N VAL A 26 17.07 -5.32 -29.02
CA VAL A 26 15.60 -5.43 -28.97
C VAL A 26 15.18 -6.68 -28.20
N ALA A 27 15.78 -7.84 -28.51
CA ALA A 27 15.48 -9.09 -27.80
C ALA A 27 15.80 -8.98 -26.30
N TYR A 28 16.90 -8.33 -25.92
CA TYR A 28 17.25 -8.09 -24.52
C TYR A 28 16.27 -7.12 -23.85
N GLY A 29 15.87 -6.07 -24.57
CA GLY A 29 14.86 -5.11 -24.11
C GLY A 29 13.50 -5.76 -23.85
N GLU A 30 13.06 -6.66 -24.72
CA GLU A 30 11.81 -7.42 -24.54
C GLU A 30 11.85 -8.30 -23.29
N VAL A 31 12.95 -9.04 -23.08
CA VAL A 31 13.13 -9.86 -21.87
C VAL A 31 13.12 -8.97 -20.62
N MET A 32 13.81 -7.83 -20.66
CA MET A 32 13.86 -6.87 -19.55
C MET A 32 12.47 -6.28 -19.24
N ALA A 33 11.69 -5.95 -20.27
CA ALA A 33 10.31 -5.47 -20.11
C ALA A 33 9.40 -6.51 -19.44
N ILE A 34 9.53 -7.79 -19.82
CA ILE A 34 8.80 -8.90 -19.18
C ILE A 34 9.16 -9.02 -17.69
N TYR A 35 10.45 -8.88 -17.35
CA TYR A 35 10.89 -8.90 -15.94
C TYR A 35 10.32 -7.73 -15.13
N ILE A 36 10.33 -6.52 -15.69
CA ILE A 36 9.76 -5.33 -15.04
C ILE A 36 8.25 -5.52 -14.83
N GLN A 37 7.52 -5.99 -15.85
CA GLN A 37 6.09 -6.23 -15.75
C GLN A 37 5.75 -7.23 -14.64
N LYS A 38 6.48 -8.34 -14.53
CA LYS A 38 6.29 -9.33 -13.46
C LYS A 38 6.50 -8.73 -12.07
N ASN A 39 7.60 -8.00 -11.87
CA ASN A 39 7.89 -7.40 -10.57
C ASN A 39 6.89 -6.31 -10.20
N LEU A 40 6.46 -5.50 -11.17
CA LEU A 40 5.48 -4.44 -10.96
C LEU A 40 4.11 -5.01 -10.57
N GLN A 41 3.68 -6.10 -11.21
CA GLN A 41 2.42 -6.78 -10.88
C GLN A 41 2.42 -7.31 -9.43
N ILE A 42 3.52 -7.90 -8.98
CA ILE A 42 3.67 -8.39 -7.60
C ILE A 42 3.64 -7.23 -6.61
N TYR A 43 4.37 -6.14 -6.92
CA TYR A 43 4.40 -4.95 -6.08
C TYR A 43 3.01 -4.32 -5.93
N ILE A 44 2.29 -4.11 -7.04
CA ILE A 44 0.93 -3.56 -7.03
C ILE A 44 0.00 -4.48 -6.25
N ARG A 45 0.05 -5.81 -6.46
CA ARG A 45 -0.79 -6.75 -5.72
C ARG A 45 -0.57 -6.67 -4.22
N ASN A 46 0.69 -6.64 -3.78
CA ASN A 46 1.03 -6.53 -2.37
C ASN A 46 0.61 -5.18 -1.78
N LEU A 47 0.77 -4.09 -2.54
CA LEU A 47 0.32 -2.76 -2.14
C LEU A 47 -1.20 -2.73 -1.98
N VAL A 48 -1.95 -3.27 -2.94
CA VAL A 48 -3.42 -3.32 -2.87
C VAL A 48 -3.88 -4.16 -1.67
N LEU A 49 -3.33 -5.35 -1.48
CA LEU A 49 -3.67 -6.20 -0.34
C LEU A 49 -3.35 -5.52 0.99
N SER A 50 -2.15 -4.95 1.13
CA SER A 50 -1.74 -4.21 2.33
C SER A 50 -2.67 -3.03 2.60
N SER A 51 -2.97 -2.23 1.57
CA SER A 51 -3.89 -1.10 1.68
C SER A 51 -5.29 -1.51 2.12
N VAL A 52 -5.81 -2.63 1.61
CA VAL A 52 -7.11 -3.18 2.06
C VAL A 52 -7.06 -3.53 3.55
N TRP A 53 -6.02 -4.24 4.01
CA TRP A 53 -5.89 -4.60 5.42
C TRP A 53 -5.74 -3.38 6.34
N VAL A 54 -4.95 -2.38 5.93
CA VAL A 54 -4.80 -1.12 6.67
C VAL A 54 -6.15 -0.40 6.74
N PHE A 55 -6.86 -0.28 5.61
CA PHE A 55 -8.16 0.37 5.56
C PHE A 55 -9.19 -0.35 6.43
N THR A 56 -9.29 -1.67 6.33
CA THR A 56 -10.19 -2.49 7.15
C THR A 56 -9.87 -2.35 8.64
N SER A 57 -8.59 -2.33 9.02
CA SER A 57 -8.18 -2.18 10.42
C SER A 57 -8.57 -0.81 10.97
N ILE A 58 -8.32 0.27 10.22
CA ILE A 58 -8.74 1.62 10.59
C ILE A 58 -10.26 1.67 10.73
N PHE A 59 -11.01 1.10 9.78
CA PHE A 59 -12.46 1.05 9.83
C PHE A 59 -12.99 0.32 11.06
N LEU A 60 -12.41 -0.83 11.42
CA LEU A 60 -12.77 -1.59 12.63
C LEU A 60 -12.45 -0.81 13.91
N ILE A 61 -11.32 -0.10 13.97
CA ILE A 61 -10.97 0.76 15.10
C ILE A 61 -12.01 1.88 15.26
N PHE A 62 -12.39 2.53 14.16
CA PHE A 62 -13.44 3.56 14.18
C PHE A 62 -14.77 3.00 14.66
N LEU A 63 -15.19 1.84 14.15
CA LEU A 63 -16.41 1.16 14.60
C LEU A 63 -16.36 0.88 16.11
N GLY A 64 -15.26 0.31 16.60
CA GLY A 64 -15.07 0.04 18.03
C GLY A 64 -15.16 1.30 18.88
N LEU A 65 -14.50 2.38 18.46
CA LEU A 65 -14.56 3.67 19.17
C LEU A 65 -15.96 4.28 19.16
N SER A 66 -16.70 4.17 18.05
CA SER A 66 -18.10 4.62 18.00
C SER A 66 -18.99 3.84 18.96
N TYR A 67 -18.86 2.50 19.02
CA TYR A 67 -19.63 1.68 19.96
C TYR A 67 -19.28 1.98 21.42
N VAL A 68 -18.00 2.12 21.73
CA VAL A 68 -17.54 2.46 23.08
C VAL A 68 -18.04 3.85 23.47
N SER A 69 -17.93 4.84 22.58
CA SER A 69 -18.44 6.20 22.81
C SER A 69 -19.94 6.18 23.10
N TYR A 70 -20.72 5.43 22.31
CA TYR A 70 -22.16 5.29 22.53
C TYR A 70 -22.50 4.58 23.86
N GLY A 71 -21.75 3.54 24.23
CA GLY A 71 -21.92 2.86 25.51
C GLY A 71 -21.62 3.76 26.71
N ILE A 72 -20.60 4.61 26.61
CA ILE A 72 -20.28 5.62 27.62
C ILE A 72 -21.40 6.65 27.70
N PHE A 73 -21.91 7.13 26.56
CA PHE A 73 -23.03 8.07 26.51
C PHE A 73 -24.26 7.53 27.25
N LEU A 74 -24.69 6.30 26.93
CA LEU A 74 -25.84 5.67 27.59
C LEU A 74 -25.60 5.45 29.08
N SER A 75 -24.37 5.13 29.48
CA SER A 75 -24.00 4.95 30.88
C SER A 75 -24.07 6.27 31.66
N ILE A 76 -23.55 7.36 31.09
CA ILE A 76 -23.66 8.69 31.68
C ILE A 76 -25.12 9.11 31.75
N GLN A 77 -25.90 8.90 30.69
CA GLN A 77 -27.32 9.22 30.66
C GLN A 77 -28.09 8.48 31.77
N LYS A 78 -27.83 7.18 31.95
CA LYS A 78 -28.54 6.34 32.91
C LYS A 78 -28.15 6.60 34.37
N PHE A 79 -26.86 6.83 34.66
CA PHE A 79 -26.36 6.82 36.04
C PHE A 79 -25.92 8.19 36.57
N PHE A 80 -25.52 9.12 35.69
CA PHE A 80 -24.92 10.39 36.10
C PHE A 80 -25.80 11.59 35.76
N ALA A 81 -26.52 11.54 34.64
CA ALA A 81 -27.33 12.65 34.15
C ALA A 81 -28.83 12.49 34.46
N SER A 82 -29.23 11.51 35.28
CA SER A 82 -30.64 11.25 35.63
C SER A 82 -31.59 11.16 34.43
N GLY A 83 -31.10 10.66 33.29
CA GLY A 83 -31.83 10.56 32.04
C GLY A 83 -31.65 11.74 31.07
N ASP A 84 -31.01 12.84 31.47
CA ASP A 84 -30.80 14.03 30.63
C ASP A 84 -29.79 13.75 29.49
N PRO A 85 -30.26 13.72 28.23
CA PRO A 85 -29.40 13.42 27.08
C PRO A 85 -28.44 14.56 26.74
N ILE A 86 -28.77 15.82 27.08
CA ILE A 86 -27.94 16.98 26.79
C ILE A 86 -26.69 16.93 27.68
N LEU A 87 -26.90 16.79 28.99
CA LEU A 87 -25.81 16.67 29.95
C LEU A 87 -24.94 15.44 29.68
N ALA A 88 -25.56 14.30 29.34
CA ALA A 88 -24.83 13.09 28.97
C ALA A 88 -23.96 13.30 27.74
N SER A 89 -24.50 13.93 26.69
CA SER A 89 -23.78 14.23 25.45
C SER A 89 -22.55 15.11 25.72
N PHE A 90 -22.74 16.21 26.46
CA PHE A 90 -21.64 17.08 26.88
C PHE A 90 -20.61 16.34 27.73
N GLY A 91 -21.03 15.49 28.68
CA GLY A 91 -20.14 14.68 29.51
C GLY A 91 -19.26 13.74 28.69
N THR A 92 -19.86 12.98 27.76
CA THR A 92 -19.08 12.13 26.83
C THR A 92 -18.15 12.96 25.96
N GLY A 93 -18.65 14.04 25.35
CA GLY A 93 -17.86 14.90 24.46
C GLY A 93 -16.66 15.51 25.17
N PHE A 94 -16.86 16.08 26.36
CA PHE A 94 -15.79 16.69 27.15
C PHE A 94 -14.78 15.65 27.66
N GLY A 95 -15.26 14.47 28.08
CA GLY A 95 -14.39 13.36 28.48
C GLY A 95 -13.46 12.89 27.36
N PHE A 96 -14.00 12.73 26.14
CA PHE A 96 -13.20 12.38 24.96
C PHE A 96 -12.25 13.51 24.54
N LEU A 97 -12.62 14.77 24.73
CA LEU A 97 -11.76 15.93 24.45
C LEU A 97 -10.55 15.97 25.40
N ILE A 98 -10.77 15.73 26.69
CA ILE A 98 -9.68 15.58 27.68
C ILE A 98 -8.79 14.39 27.32
N PHE A 99 -9.38 13.23 26.99
CA PHE A 99 -8.63 12.06 26.55
C PHE A 99 -7.78 12.35 25.32
N ALA A 100 -8.33 13.08 24.34
CA ALA A 100 -7.60 13.47 23.13
C ALA A 100 -6.40 14.38 23.45
N ILE A 101 -6.55 15.34 24.36
CA ILE A 101 -5.45 16.21 24.80
C ILE A 101 -4.36 15.40 25.52
N LEU A 102 -4.74 14.49 26.43
CA LEU A 102 -3.79 13.61 27.12
C LEU A 102 -3.06 12.70 26.14
N PHE A 103 -3.78 12.14 25.16
CA PHE A 103 -3.21 11.27 24.14
C PHE A 103 -2.25 12.05 23.23
N LEU A 104 -2.64 13.24 22.75
CA LEU A 104 -1.77 14.14 22.01
C LEU A 104 -0.53 14.52 22.83
N SER A 105 -0.68 14.80 24.12
CA SER A 105 0.45 15.09 25.01
C SER A 105 1.41 13.91 25.10
N LEU A 106 0.90 12.68 25.24
CA LEU A 106 1.73 11.46 25.27
C LEU A 106 2.41 11.18 23.93
N VAL A 107 1.70 11.33 22.81
CA VAL A 107 2.23 11.07 21.47
C VAL A 107 3.25 12.14 21.04
N LEU A 108 3.01 13.41 21.38
CA LEU A 108 3.91 14.53 21.09
C LEU A 108 5.02 14.70 22.13
N LYS A 109 4.96 13.98 23.26
CA LYS A 109 6.08 13.89 24.19
C LYS A 109 7.20 13.14 23.48
N LYS A 110 8.05 13.93 22.83
CA LYS A 110 9.32 13.52 22.25
C LYS A 110 10.06 12.66 23.29
N ARG A 111 10.60 11.51 22.85
CA ARG A 111 11.67 10.83 23.61
C ARG A 111 12.77 11.84 23.93
#